data_AF-A0A7X5XA87-F1
#
_entry.id   AF-A0A7X5XA87-F1
#
_cell.length_a   1.000
_cell.length_b   1.000
_cell.length_c   1.000
_cell.angle_alpha   90.00
_cell.angle_beta   90.00
_cell.angle_gamma   90.00
#
_symmetry.space_group_name_H-M   'P 1'
#
loop_
_entity.id
_entity.type
_entity.pdbx_description
1 polymer ?
#
loop_
_entity_poly.entity_id
_entity_poly.type
_entity_poly.pdbx_seq_one_letter_code
_entity_poly.pdbx_strand_id
1 'polypeptide(L)'
;MTARPIITLAQAPSRYFRISVDHPRRNALVQVCEPRNEKCAHCLVSGTHRGECTPLDDIREQLILRLAGVRVNRVTITEGEPFMHADYVS
;
A
#
# COMPACT_ATOMS: atom_id res chain seq x y z
N MET A 1 -12.65 30.79 1.77
CA MET A 1 -11.42 30.00 1.95
C MET A 1 -11.01 29.43 0.59
N THR A 2 -9.97 29.97 -0.04
CA THR A 2 -9.43 29.44 -1.30
C THR A 2 -8.55 28.24 -0.98
N ALA A 3 -8.93 27.06 -1.48
CA ALA A 3 -8.16 25.84 -1.28
C ALA A 3 -6.80 25.98 -1.97
N ARG A 4 -5.72 26.04 -1.17
CA ARG A 4 -4.35 26.04 -1.69
C ARG A 4 -4.00 24.62 -2.14
N PRO A 5 -3.56 24.40 -3.40
CA PRO A 5 -3.20 23.07 -3.87
C PRO A 5 -2.02 22.53 -3.07
N ILE A 6 -2.13 21.27 -2.62
CA ILE A 6 -1.11 20.57 -1.82
C ILE A 6 0.05 20.06 -2.72
N ILE A 7 -0.13 20.12 -4.04
CA ILE A 7 0.66 19.41 -5.05
C ILE A 7 1.02 20.37 -6.18
N THR A 8 2.25 20.26 -6.68
CA THR A 8 2.76 21.06 -7.80
C THR A 8 2.59 20.33 -9.13
N LEU A 9 2.72 21.04 -10.26
CA LEU A 9 2.61 20.45 -11.61
C LEU A 9 3.63 19.31 -11.88
N ALA A 10 4.75 19.29 -11.15
CA ALA A 10 5.79 18.27 -11.30
C ALA A 10 5.49 16.96 -10.55
N GLN A 11 4.38 16.90 -9.81
CA GLN A 11 4.07 15.81 -8.89
C GLN A 11 2.84 15.03 -9.32
N ALA A 12 2.93 13.70 -9.26
CA ALA A 12 1.80 12.83 -9.48
C ALA A 12 1.05 12.60 -8.15
N PRO A 13 -0.24 13.00 -8.04
CA PRO A 13 -1.03 12.73 -6.84
C PRO A 13 -1.48 11.29 -6.75
N SER A 14 -1.46 10.71 -5.54
CA SER A 14 -2.29 9.55 -5.23
C SER A 14 -3.75 9.99 -5.10
N ARG A 15 -4.69 9.27 -5.76
CA ARG A 15 -6.14 9.55 -5.63
C ARG A 15 -6.70 9.19 -4.27
N TYR A 16 -6.02 8.32 -3.52
CA TYR A 16 -6.52 7.78 -2.25
C TYR A 16 -5.80 8.34 -1.02
N PHE A 17 -4.56 8.79 -1.17
CA PHE A 17 -3.79 9.32 -0.05
C PHE A 17 -3.19 10.69 -0.39
N ARG A 18 -2.99 11.54 0.61
CA ARG A 18 -2.28 12.83 0.46
C ARG A 18 -0.78 12.64 0.34
N ILE A 19 -0.39 11.77 -0.59
CA ILE A 19 0.99 11.35 -0.83
C ILE A 19 1.28 11.62 -2.30
N SER A 20 2.37 12.32 -2.57
CA SER A 20 2.87 12.59 -3.91
C SER A 20 4.24 11.98 -4.12
N VAL A 21 4.61 11.89 -5.40
CA VAL A 21 5.96 11.56 -5.86
C VAL A 21 6.32 12.50 -7.00
N ASP A 22 7.60 12.85 -7.09
CA ASP A 22 8.10 13.72 -8.16
C ASP A 22 8.28 12.92 -9.45
N HIS A 23 7.97 13.53 -10.60
CA HIS A 23 8.22 12.93 -11.90
C HIS A 23 9.72 12.59 -12.09
N PRO A 24 10.09 11.45 -12.70
CA PRO A 24 9.25 10.43 -13.36
C PRO A 24 8.82 9.26 -12.46
N ARG A 25 8.89 9.43 -11.14
CA ARG A 25 8.64 8.35 -10.19
C ARG A 25 7.15 8.14 -9.95
N ARG A 26 6.80 6.96 -9.44
CA ARG A 26 5.42 6.50 -9.23
C ARG A 26 5.21 6.06 -7.78
N ASN A 27 3.96 6.13 -7.34
CA ASN A 27 3.51 5.51 -6.11
C ASN A 27 2.77 4.20 -6.45
N ALA A 28 2.74 3.27 -5.51
CA ALA A 28 1.94 2.06 -5.60
C ALA A 28 1.20 1.81 -4.29
N LEU A 29 0.00 1.25 -4.43
CA LEU A 29 -0.82 0.76 -3.34
C LEU A 29 -0.81 -0.77 -3.44
N VAL A 30 -0.39 -1.45 -2.38
CA VAL A 30 -0.15 -2.90 -2.40
C VAL A 30 -0.86 -3.52 -1.20
N GLN A 31 -1.57 -4.62 -1.45
CA GLN A 31 -2.03 -5.52 -0.40
C GLN A 31 -1.10 -6.72 -0.34
N VAL A 32 -0.57 -7.01 0.86
CA VAL A 32 0.35 -8.13 1.10
C VAL A 32 -0.29 -9.25 1.92
N CYS A 33 -1.35 -8.93 2.66
CA CYS A 33 -2.12 -9.86 3.46
C CYS A 33 -3.61 -9.52 3.35
N GLU A 34 -4.44 -10.56 3.32
CA GLU A 34 -5.89 -10.44 3.38
C GLU A 34 -6.46 -10.49 4.81
N PRO A 35 -5.95 -11.36 5.71
CA PRO A 35 -6.50 -11.48 7.06
C PRO A 35 -6.36 -10.20 7.89
N ARG A 36 -7.32 -9.97 8.79
CA ARG A 36 -7.32 -8.89 9.80
C ARG A 36 -7.72 -9.43 11.16
N ASN A 37 -7.08 -8.99 12.23
CA ASN A 37 -7.57 -9.26 13.58
C ASN A 37 -8.69 -8.31 14.00
N GLU A 38 -8.66 -7.09 13.49
CA GLU A 38 -9.60 -6.06 13.91
C GLU A 38 -10.93 -6.10 13.16
N LYS A 39 -12.02 -5.93 13.91
CA LYS A 39 -13.39 -5.77 13.41
C LYS A 39 -13.84 -4.33 13.60
N CYS A 40 -13.45 -3.46 12.68
CA CYS A 40 -13.85 -2.05 12.77
C CYS A 40 -15.36 -1.89 12.51
N ALA A 41 -16.04 -1.07 13.33
CA ALA A 41 -17.48 -0.79 13.20
C ALA A 41 -17.88 -0.19 11.84
N HIS A 42 -16.92 0.42 11.14
CA HIS A 42 -17.10 1.04 9.82
C HIS A 42 -16.29 0.33 8.73
N CYS A 43 -15.90 -0.94 8.95
CA CYS A 43 -15.19 -1.71 7.95
C CYS A 43 -16.12 -2.03 6.77
N LEU A 44 -15.86 -1.43 5.61
CA LEU A 44 -16.67 -1.62 4.39
C LEU A 44 -16.77 -3.09 3.96
N VAL A 45 -15.73 -3.89 4.20
CA VAL A 45 -15.65 -5.30 3.82
C VAL A 45 -15.89 -6.27 4.98
N SER A 46 -16.07 -5.75 6.20
CA SER A 46 -16.02 -6.50 7.46
C SER A 46 -14.70 -7.29 7.63
N GLY A 47 -13.92 -6.97 8.67
CA GLY A 47 -12.68 -7.70 8.93
C GLY A 47 -12.93 -9.20 9.09
N THR A 48 -12.28 -10.02 8.27
CA THR A 48 -12.29 -11.48 8.41
C THR A 48 -10.86 -11.97 8.64
N HIS A 49 -10.70 -13.00 9.48
CA HIS A 49 -9.41 -13.70 9.64
C HIS A 49 -9.18 -14.73 8.51
N ARG A 50 -9.66 -14.42 7.31
CA ARG A 50 -9.63 -15.33 6.16
C ARG A 50 -8.80 -14.71 5.05
N GLY A 51 -8.32 -15.57 4.16
CA GLY A 51 -7.48 -15.21 3.05
C GLY A 51 -6.02 -15.54 3.30
N GLU A 52 -5.18 -15.09 2.38
CA GLU A 52 -3.78 -15.46 2.33
C GLU A 52 -2.86 -14.25 2.48
N CYS A 53 -1.63 -14.51 2.90
CA CYS A 53 -0.54 -13.56 2.85
C CYS A 53 0.41 -13.97 1.73
N THR A 54 0.86 -13.00 0.95
CA THR A 54 1.90 -13.25 -0.06
C THR A 54 3.20 -13.64 0.66
N PRO A 55 3.87 -14.74 0.32
CA PRO A 55 5.13 -15.12 0.94
C PRO A 55 6.20 -14.02 0.85
N LEU A 56 7.03 -13.87 1.89
CA LEU A 56 8.04 -12.81 1.93
C LEU A 56 9.05 -12.92 0.79
N ASP A 57 9.40 -14.14 0.37
CA ASP A 57 10.30 -14.37 -0.75
C ASP A 57 9.69 -13.89 -2.07
N ASP A 58 8.39 -14.12 -2.31
CA ASP A 58 7.70 -13.58 -3.48
C ASP A 58 7.63 -12.05 -3.46
N ILE A 59 7.46 -11.45 -2.27
CA ILE A 59 7.52 -10.00 -2.10
C ILE A 59 8.91 -9.47 -2.48
N ARG A 60 9.98 -10.12 -2.00
CA ARG A 60 11.38 -9.73 -2.22
C ARG A 60 11.84 -9.94 -3.65
N GLU A 61 11.62 -11.13 -4.18
CA GLU A 61 12.18 -11.60 -5.43
C GLU A 61 11.33 -11.22 -6.65
N GLN A 62 10.03 -10.95 -6.46
CA GLN A 62 9.14 -10.62 -7.57
C GLN A 62 8.56 -9.21 -7.44
N LEU A 63 7.83 -8.94 -6.36
CA LEU A 63 7.03 -7.72 -6.26
C LEU A 63 7.92 -6.47 -6.22
N ILE A 64 8.91 -6.42 -5.33
CA ILE A 64 9.80 -5.26 -5.17
C ILE A 64 10.57 -4.99 -6.46
N LEU A 65 11.09 -6.03 -7.12
CA LEU A 65 11.83 -5.89 -8.36
C LEU A 65 10.96 -5.34 -9.49
N ARG A 66 9.73 -5.85 -9.65
CA ARG A 66 8.78 -5.36 -10.67
C ARG A 66 8.37 -3.92 -10.44
N LEU A 67 8.11 -3.52 -9.18
CA LEU A 67 7.78 -2.15 -8.82
C LEU A 67 8.94 -1.19 -9.12
N ALA A 68 10.17 -1.58 -8.75
CA ALA A 68 11.36 -0.80 -9.05
C ALA A 68 11.56 -0.61 -10.57
N GLY A 69 11.34 -1.68 -11.36
CA GLY A 69 11.43 -1.65 -12.83
C GLY A 69 10.49 -0.63 -13.50
N VAL A 70 9.37 -0.29 -12.86
CA VAL A 70 8.41 0.71 -13.35
C VAL A 70 8.53 2.07 -12.66
N ARG A 71 9.67 2.35 -12.01
CA ARG A 71 9.98 3.60 -11.30
C ARG A 71 9.08 3.89 -10.10
N VAL A 72 8.50 2.86 -9.47
CA VAL A 72 7.84 3.03 -8.17
C VAL A 72 8.90 3.20 -7.09
N ASN A 73 8.82 4.30 -6.33
CA ASN A 73 9.74 4.57 -5.24
C ASN A 73 9.02 4.83 -3.91
N ARG A 74 7.71 4.66 -3.88
CA ARG A 74 6.89 4.82 -2.69
C ARG A 74 5.75 3.82 -2.72
N VAL A 75 5.70 2.96 -1.71
CA VAL A 75 4.67 1.93 -1.56
C VAL A 75 3.86 2.23 -0.30
N THR A 76 2.55 2.17 -0.43
CA THR A 76 1.62 2.13 0.72
C THR A 76 1.10 0.70 0.82
N ILE A 77 1.34 0.06 1.95
CA ILE A 77 0.76 -1.24 2.24
C ILE A 77 -0.64 -1.00 2.80
N THR A 78 -1.64 -1.56 2.15
CA THR A 78 -3.06 -1.37 2.48
C THR A 78 -3.77 -2.71 2.51
N GLU A 79 -4.94 -2.71 3.13
CA GLU A 79 -5.80 -3.87 3.26
C GLU A 79 -5.14 -5.06 3.98
N GLY A 80 -5.94 -5.86 4.67
CA GLY A 80 -5.42 -6.69 5.74
C GLY A 80 -4.88 -5.87 6.91
N GLU A 81 -4.34 -6.58 7.89
CA GLU A 81 -3.54 -6.00 8.97
C GLU A 81 -2.09 -6.41 8.71
N PRO A 82 -1.17 -5.48 8.40
CA PRO A 82 0.19 -5.86 7.98
C PRO A 82 0.89 -6.76 8.99
N PHE A 83 0.66 -6.56 10.28
CA PHE A 83 1.24 -7.36 11.37
C PHE A 83 0.67 -8.78 11.48
N MET A 84 -0.32 -9.17 10.66
CA MET A 84 -0.77 -10.56 10.52
C MET A 84 0.20 -11.42 9.71
N HIS A 85 1.08 -10.79 8.93
CA HIS A 85 2.11 -11.51 8.20
C HIS A 85 3.11 -12.08 9.21
N ALA A 86 3.23 -13.41 9.28
CA ALA A 86 4.10 -14.08 10.25
C ALA A 86 5.55 -13.56 10.21
N ASP A 87 6.05 -13.26 9.01
CA ASP A 87 7.43 -12.78 8.84
C ASP A 87 7.68 -11.32 9.24
N TYR A 88 6.65 -10.53 9.62
CA TYR A 88 6.84 -9.17 10.14
C TYR A 88 6.89 -9.08 11.67
N VAL A 89 6.44 -10.11 12.37
CA VAL A 89 6.31 -10.16 13.84
C VAL A 89 7.24 -11.18 14.51
N SER A 90 8.10 -11.84 13.72
CA SER A 90 9.05 -12.86 14.15
C SER A 90 10.40 -12.31 14.62
#